data_AF-A0A645EQM2-F1
#
_entry.id   AF-A0A645EQM2-F1
#
_cell.length_a   1.000
_cell.length_b   1.000
_cell.length_c   1.000
_cell.angle_alpha   90.00
_cell.angle_beta   90.00
_cell.angle_gamma   90.00
#
_symmetry.space_group_name_H-M   'P 1'
#
loop_
_entity.id
_entity.type
_entity.pdbx_description
1 polymer ?
#
loop_
_entity_poly.entity_id
_entity_poly.type
_entity_poly.pdbx_seq_one_letter_code
_entity_poly.pdbx_strand_id
1 'polypeptide(L)' 'MATGVLRLAVEEGDLKRGCFLAGQIAAMVKKEQPAAEIVREVTREAEILLKGAVQWVK' A
#
# COMPACT_ATOMS: atom_id res chain seq x y z
N MET A 1 -3.38 -24.49 -3.32
CA MET A 1 -2.78 -23.21 -2.90
C MET A 1 -3.01 -23.06 -1.41
N ALA A 2 -2.05 -22.49 -0.69
CA ALA A 2 -1.89 -22.62 0.75
C ALA A 2 -3.12 -22.17 1.57
N THR A 3 -3.97 -23.14 1.92
CA THR A 3 -5.20 -22.91 2.68
C THR A 3 -4.83 -22.57 4.12
N GLY A 4 -5.15 -21.35 4.57
CA GLY A 4 -4.98 -20.91 5.96
C GLY A 4 -3.64 -20.26 6.31
N VAL A 5 -2.60 -20.34 5.48
CA VAL A 5 -1.30 -19.68 5.80
C VAL A 5 -1.36 -18.15 5.74
N LEU A 6 -2.31 -17.58 4.98
CA LEU A 6 -2.58 -16.14 5.03
C LEU A 6 -3.15 -15.73 6.39
N ARG A 7 -4.07 -16.54 6.94
CA ARG A 7 -4.65 -16.29 8.27
C ARG A 7 -3.56 -16.28 9.35
N LEU A 8 -2.65 -17.26 9.30
CA LEU A 8 -1.51 -17.32 10.24
C LEU A 8 -0.63 -16.06 10.17
N ALA A 9 -0.40 -15.50 8.98
CA ALA A 9 0.36 -14.27 8.85
C ALA A 9 -0.41 -13.03 9.35
N VAL A 10 -1.70 -12.91 9.01
CA VAL A 10 -2.50 -11.70 9.26
C VAL A 10 -3.01 -11.62 10.70
N GLU A 11 -3.52 -12.71 11.25
CA GLU A 11 -4.11 -12.74 12.60
C GLU A 11 -3.07 -13.04 13.67
N GLU A 12 -2.14 -13.96 13.39
CA GLU A 12 -1.21 -14.51 14.40
C GLU A 12 0.22 -13.97 14.24
N GLY A 13 0.56 -13.33 13.13
CA GLY A 13 1.90 -12.79 12.87
C GLY A 13 2.98 -13.86 12.69
N ASP A 14 2.63 -15.09 12.27
CA ASP A 14 3.59 -16.21 12.18
C ASP A 14 4.57 -16.03 11.01
N LEU A 15 5.77 -15.52 11.30
CA LEU A 15 6.86 -15.30 10.33
C LEU A 15 7.45 -16.58 9.72
N LYS A 16 7.23 -17.76 10.32
CA LYS A 16 7.82 -19.03 9.87
C LYS A 16 6.89 -19.82 8.97
N ARG A 17 5.60 -19.80 9.28
CA ARG A 17 4.57 -20.64 8.61
C ARG A 17 3.55 -19.81 7.83
N GLY A 18 3.48 -18.51 8.10
CA GLY A 18 2.56 -17.59 7.45
C GLY A 18 3.04 -17.13 6.07
N CYS A 19 2.09 -16.78 5.20
CA CYS A 19 2.36 -16.13 3.92
C CYS A 19 1.94 -14.65 3.98
N PHE A 20 2.92 -13.76 4.06
CA PHE A 20 2.71 -12.31 4.06
C PHE A 20 2.56 -11.80 2.63
N LEU A 21 1.32 -11.70 2.17
CA LEU A 21 1.02 -11.17 0.84
C LEU A 21 1.22 -9.65 0.82
N ALA A 22 2.17 -9.19 0.02
CA ALA A 22 2.44 -7.77 -0.21
C ALA A 22 2.87 -7.54 -1.66
N GLY A 23 2.46 -6.41 -2.25
CA GLY A 23 2.94 -5.99 -3.57
C GLY A 23 4.32 -5.36 -3.51
N GLN A 24 4.97 -5.18 -4.67
CA GLN A 24 6.28 -4.54 -4.77
C GLN A 24 6.30 -3.12 -4.18
N ILE A 25 5.16 -2.43 -4.22
CA ILE A 25 4.98 -1.08 -3.65
C ILE A 25 5.16 -1.02 -2.12
N ALA A 26 5.15 -2.16 -1.41
CA ALA A 26 5.28 -2.21 0.04
C ALA A 26 6.56 -1.51 0.55
N ALA A 27 7.64 -1.54 -0.25
CA ALA A 27 8.87 -0.83 0.09
C ALA A 27 8.73 0.70 0.11
N MET A 28 7.71 1.27 -0.52
CA MET A 28 7.41 2.71 -0.52
C MET A 28 6.55 3.14 0.68
N VAL A 29 5.91 2.20 1.38
CA VAL A 29 5.14 2.49 2.60
C VAL A 29 6.11 2.61 3.77
N LYS A 30 6.37 3.85 4.22
CA LYS A 30 7.37 4.16 5.26
C LYS A 30 6.78 4.53 6.63
N LYS A 31 5.45 4.55 6.74
CA LYS A 31 4.74 4.95 7.95
C LYS A 31 3.40 4.25 8.06
N GLU A 32 2.96 4.03 9.29
CA GLU A 32 1.60 3.61 9.62
C GLU A 32 0.71 4.85 9.73
N GLN A 33 -0.50 4.78 9.19
CA GLN A 33 -1.41 5.92 9.13
C GLN A 33 -2.87 5.48 9.25
N PRO A 34 -3.76 6.31 9.82
CA PRO A 34 -5.19 6.10 9.73
C PRO A 34 -5.66 6.05 8.26
N ALA A 35 -6.64 5.19 7.97
CA ALA A 35 -7.15 5.00 6.61
C ALA A 35 -7.57 6.33 5.93
N ALA A 36 -8.19 7.23 6.70
CA ALA A 36 -8.60 8.54 6.18
C ALA A 36 -7.42 9.43 5.77
N GLU A 37 -6.29 9.32 6.45
CA GLU A 37 -5.08 10.09 6.13
C GLU A 37 -4.40 9.55 4.88
N ILE A 38 -4.30 8.22 4.74
CA ILE A 38 -3.76 7.56 3.54
C ILE A 38 -4.49 8.05 2.29
N VAL A 39 -5.82 8.02 2.30
CA VAL A 39 -6.63 8.43 1.15
C VAL A 39 -6.43 9.92 0.84
N ARG A 40 -6.45 10.78 1.86
CA ARG A 40 -6.25 12.23 1.68
C ARG A 40 -4.87 12.55 1.12
N GLU A 41 -3.83 11.91 1.64
CA GLU A 41 -2.44 12.12 1.21
C GLU A 41 -2.25 11.70 -0.25
N VAL A 42 -2.59 10.45 -0.59
CA VAL A 42 -2.45 9.92 -1.95
C VAL A 42 -3.22 10.76 -2.97
N THR A 43 -4.45 11.17 -2.64
CA THR A 43 -5.28 11.98 -3.54
C THR A 43 -4.71 13.38 -3.74
N ARG A 44 -4.25 14.03 -2.65
CA ARG A 44 -3.65 15.36 -2.71
C ARG A 44 -2.36 15.37 -3.51
N GLU A 45 -1.48 14.39 -3.30
CA GLU A 45 -0.23 14.26 -4.04
C GLU A 45 -0.50 14.00 -5.52
N ALA A 46 -1.46 13.12 -5.84
CA ALA A 46 -1.90 12.88 -7.21
C ALA A 46 -2.42 14.15 -7.88
N GLU A 47 -3.26 14.95 -7.21
CA GLU A 47 -3.79 16.21 -7.74
C GLU A 47 -2.66 17.19 -8.13
N ILE A 48 -1.64 17.33 -7.27
CA ILE A 48 -0.48 18.20 -7.54
C ILE A 48 0.26 17.74 -8.80
N LEU A 49 0.52 16.44 -8.92
CA LEU A 49 1.20 15.86 -10.09
C LEU A 49 0.37 16.03 -11.37
N LEU A 50 -0.94 15.75 -11.30
CA LEU A 50 -1.84 15.83 -12.46
C LEU A 50 -2.07 17.27 -12.93
N LYS A 51 -2.11 18.25 -12.03
CA LYS A 51 -2.14 19.67 -12.43
C LYS A 51 -0.88 20.07 -13.21
N GLY A 52 0.27 19.51 -12.83
CA GLY A 52 1.51 19.67 -13.58
C GLY A 52 1.51 18.92 -14.92
N ALA A 53 0.58 17.99 -15.17
CA ALA A 53 0.61 17.15 -16.37
C ALA A 53 0.38 17.94 -17.67
N VAL A 54 -0.34 19.07 -17.60
CA VAL A 54 -0.66 19.92 -18.77
C VAL A 54 0.58 20.41 -19.52
N GLN A 55 1.74 20.54 -18.84
CA GLN A 55 2.99 20.93 -19.50
C GLN A 55 3.52 19.87 -20.49
N TRP A 56 3.04 18.63 -20.36
CA TRP A 56 3.47 17.48 -21.17
C TRP A 56 2.46 17.11 -22.27
N VAL A 57 1.32 17.79 -22.31
CA VAL A 57 0.28 17.59 -23.33
C VAL A 57 0.46 18.64 -24.42
N LYS A 58 0.74 18.20 -25.66
CA LYS A 58 0.79 19.04 -26.87
C LYS A 58 -0.59 19.18 -27.50
#